data_AF-A0A3A9THJ8-F1
#
_entry.id   AF-A0A3A9THJ8-F1
#
_cell.length_a   1.000
_cell.length_b   1.000
_cell.length_c   1.000
_cell.angle_alpha   90.00
_cell.angle_beta   90.00
_cell.angle_gamma   90.00
#
_symmetry.space_group_name_H-M   'P 1'
#
loop_
_entity.id
_entity.type
_entity.pdbx_description
1 polymer ?
#
loop_
_entity_poly.entity_id
_entity_poly.type
_entity_poly.pdbx_seq_one_letter_code
_entity_poly.pdbx_strand_id
1 'polypeptide(L)'
;MPEQNKYNRSLDLKRFWRQFKKRFWMVIAATVIGAIVGLVVYIIYSNVVGGDTVYRVRNDYFVTFDYDEFPNGPDYFNAYTWDGILRDNPVVDKALEVAPDVTKQDVLDAVTGEILGDYRVLTVIVTGTDKELVKKISDAYMTALPAFADSLEQIEAIDCWTDAEIEIYDEYTREPNAAFLGGLIGLLVSIFAVLLYGIFDDGIYSERDWAMNYPDIPYLGKRDTDEYRANRSHLLRYDGNYIELSSDQMRYDLDEFDRMRAADGVIILLRAGKDTADKMDKVVYTLKKQNVNVVGVME
;
A
#
# COMPACT_ATOMS: atom_id res chain seq x y z
N MET A 1 -49.90 7.36 0.50
CA MET A 1 -48.90 7.34 -0.58
C MET A 1 -47.55 6.87 -0.01
N PRO A 2 -47.20 5.57 -0.09
CA PRO A 2 -45.98 5.05 0.54
C PRO A 2 -44.82 4.77 -0.45
N GLU A 3 -45.08 4.69 -1.76
CA GLU A 3 -44.06 4.21 -2.72
C GLU A 3 -42.96 5.22 -3.04
N GLN A 4 -43.21 6.53 -2.96
CA GLN A 4 -42.22 7.53 -3.34
C GLN A 4 -41.08 7.72 -2.33
N ASN A 5 -41.22 7.24 -1.09
CA ASN A 5 -40.19 7.41 -0.07
C ASN A 5 -39.18 6.25 -0.02
N LYS A 6 -39.40 5.17 -0.79
CA LYS A 6 -38.51 3.99 -0.81
C LYS A 6 -37.16 4.28 -1.51
N TYR A 7 -37.13 5.29 -2.40
CA TYR A 7 -35.97 5.59 -3.25
C TYR A 7 -35.09 6.74 -2.75
N ASN A 8 -35.54 7.53 -1.77
CA ASN A 8 -34.72 8.59 -1.18
C ASN A 8 -33.85 8.03 -0.05
N ARG A 9 -32.98 7.08 -0.41
CA ARG A 9 -32.14 6.32 0.51
C ARG A 9 -30.89 7.12 0.84
N SER A 10 -30.97 8.00 1.84
CA SER A 10 -29.75 8.57 2.42
C SER A 10 -28.85 7.44 2.93
N LEU A 11 -27.56 7.50 2.62
CA LEU A 11 -26.57 6.52 3.07
C LEU A 11 -26.63 6.40 4.61
N ASP A 12 -27.06 5.24 5.11
CA ASP A 12 -27.06 4.96 6.55
C ASP A 12 -25.64 4.58 7.00
N LEU A 13 -24.82 5.59 7.30
CA LEU A 13 -23.45 5.43 7.76
C LEU A 13 -23.33 4.51 8.99
N LYS A 14 -24.35 4.45 9.86
CA LYS A 14 -24.32 3.60 11.06
C LYS A 14 -24.36 2.12 10.67
N ARG A 15 -25.18 1.76 9.67
CA ARG A 15 -25.23 0.40 9.10
C ARG A 15 -23.88 0.01 8.49
N PHE A 16 -23.31 0.88 7.65
CA PHE A 16 -22.00 0.64 7.04
C PHE A 16 -20.89 0.48 8.09
N TRP A 17 -20.86 1.34 9.11
CA TRP A 17 -19.84 1.27 10.17
C TRP A 17 -19.91 -0.03 10.97
N ARG A 18 -21.12 -0.50 11.32
CA ARG A 18 -21.32 -1.78 12.03
C ARG A 18 -20.87 -2.98 11.19
N GLN A 19 -21.14 -2.98 9.89
CA GLN A 19 -20.68 -4.02 8.97
C GLN A 19 -19.15 -3.99 8.81
N PHE A 20 -18.58 -2.79 8.66
CA PHE A 20 -17.14 -2.59 8.46
C PHE A 20 -16.32 -3.04 9.69
N LYS A 21 -16.74 -2.67 10.91
CA LYS A 21 -15.99 -2.97 12.15
C LYS A 21 -15.78 -4.47 12.36
N LYS A 22 -16.77 -5.31 12.04
CA LYS A 22 -16.66 -6.78 12.18
C LYS A 22 -15.66 -7.39 11.19
N ARG A 23 -15.34 -6.68 10.11
CA ARG A 23 -14.66 -7.20 8.92
C ARG A 23 -13.35 -6.49 8.61
N PHE A 24 -13.01 -5.47 9.39
CA PHE A 24 -11.81 -4.67 9.23
C PHE A 24 -10.53 -5.51 9.19
N TRP A 25 -10.47 -6.62 9.94
CA TRP A 25 -9.34 -7.55 9.91
C TRP A 25 -9.10 -8.14 8.52
N MET A 26 -10.15 -8.40 7.73
CA MET A 26 -10.00 -8.93 6.37
C MET A 26 -9.34 -7.91 5.44
N VAL A 27 -9.60 -6.61 5.64
CA VAL A 27 -8.95 -5.54 4.88
C VAL A 27 -7.45 -5.48 5.20
N ILE A 28 -7.10 -5.57 6.49
CA ILE A 28 -5.69 -5.63 6.92
C ILE A 28 -5.00 -6.86 6.31
N ALA A 29 -5.62 -8.05 6.45
CA ALA A 29 -5.06 -9.28 5.91
C ALA A 29 -4.85 -9.22 4.39
N ALA A 30 -5.83 -8.72 3.63
CA ALA A 30 -5.73 -8.57 2.19
C ALA A 30 -4.66 -7.54 1.78
N THR A 31 -4.47 -6.47 2.55
CA THR A 31 -3.40 -5.49 2.33
C THR A 31 -2.03 -6.13 2.51
N VAL A 32 -1.83 -6.90 3.59
CA VAL A 32 -0.57 -7.60 3.84
C VAL A 32 -0.28 -8.64 2.75
N ILE A 33 -1.27 -9.44 2.37
CA ILE A 33 -1.14 -10.42 1.28
C ILE A 33 -0.80 -9.71 -0.04
N GLY A 34 -1.49 -8.62 -0.35
CA GLY A 34 -1.22 -7.80 -1.54
C GLY A 34 0.22 -7.30 -1.58
N ALA A 35 0.75 -6.83 -0.44
CA ALA A 35 2.13 -6.35 -0.36
C ALA A 35 3.15 -7.48 -0.59
N ILE A 36 2.92 -8.66 0.00
CA ILE A 36 3.78 -9.84 -0.19
C ILE A 36 3.75 -10.28 -1.66
N VAL A 37 2.57 -10.35 -2.28
CA VAL A 37 2.45 -10.73 -3.69
C VAL A 37 3.14 -9.70 -4.60
N GLY A 38 2.95 -8.41 -4.34
CA GLY A 38 3.62 -7.34 -5.10
C GLY A 38 5.15 -7.45 -5.04
N LEU A 39 5.70 -7.71 -3.85
CA LEU A 39 7.13 -7.93 -3.65
C LEU A 39 7.63 -9.17 -4.41
N VAL A 40 6.96 -10.31 -4.24
CA VAL A 40 7.36 -11.57 -4.89
C VAL A 40 7.32 -11.45 -6.41
N VAL A 41 6.29 -10.83 -6.97
CA VAL A 41 6.18 -10.58 -8.42
C VAL A 41 7.33 -9.69 -8.90
N TYR A 42 7.68 -8.66 -8.15
CA TYR A 42 8.81 -7.80 -8.50
C TYR A 42 10.14 -8.55 -8.43
N ILE A 43 10.38 -9.37 -7.40
CA ILE A 43 11.61 -10.18 -7.30
C ILE A 43 11.71 -11.14 -8.48
N ILE A 44 10.62 -11.81 -8.86
CA ILE A 44 10.64 -12.69 -10.03
C ILE A 44 10.93 -11.89 -11.29
N TYR A 45 10.28 -10.74 -11.47
CA TYR A 45 10.53 -9.86 -12.61
C TYR A 45 11.97 -9.34 -12.64
N SER A 46 12.51 -8.88 -11.51
CA SER A 46 13.88 -8.36 -11.41
C SER A 46 14.92 -9.46 -11.62
N ASN A 47 14.67 -10.70 -11.21
CA ASN A 47 15.60 -11.81 -11.53
C ASN A 47 15.52 -12.24 -13.00
N VAL A 48 14.38 -12.04 -13.67
CA VAL A 48 14.21 -12.39 -15.09
C VAL A 48 14.67 -11.26 -16.02
N VAL A 49 14.57 -10.00 -15.59
CA VAL A 49 14.79 -8.80 -16.41
C VAL A 49 15.96 -7.95 -15.94
N GLY A 50 16.21 -7.92 -14.62
CA GLY A 50 17.32 -7.19 -14.03
C GLY A 50 18.62 -7.94 -14.29
N GLY A 51 19.51 -7.29 -15.05
CA GLY A 51 20.86 -7.75 -15.31
C GLY A 51 21.70 -7.85 -14.03
N ASP A 52 22.88 -8.42 -14.22
CA ASP A 52 23.84 -8.80 -13.18
C ASP A 52 24.10 -7.69 -12.14
N THR A 53 24.53 -8.11 -10.93
CA THR A 53 25.00 -7.23 -9.87
C THR A 53 25.99 -6.20 -10.43
N VAL A 54 25.68 -4.90 -10.32
CA VAL A 54 26.57 -3.83 -10.78
C VAL A 54 27.54 -3.50 -9.65
N TYR A 55 28.82 -3.58 -9.95
CA TYR A 55 29.90 -3.13 -9.10
C TYR A 55 30.27 -1.70 -9.46
N ARG A 56 30.61 -0.89 -8.45
CA ARG A 56 31.06 0.48 -8.63
C ARG A 56 32.30 0.74 -7.79
N VAL A 57 33.22 1.52 -8.34
CA VAL A 57 34.32 2.14 -7.60
C VAL A 57 34.35 3.62 -7.93
N ARG A 58 34.70 4.43 -6.94
CA ARG A 58 34.77 5.89 -7.06
C ARG A 58 36.11 6.38 -6.53
N ASN A 59 36.97 6.82 -7.43
CA ASN A 59 38.28 7.35 -7.07
C ASN A 59 38.34 8.84 -7.36
N ASP A 60 38.78 9.60 -6.36
CA ASP A 60 38.95 11.04 -6.48
C ASP A 60 40.41 11.35 -6.84
N TYR A 61 40.58 12.15 -7.89
CA TYR A 61 41.85 12.62 -8.40
C TYR A 61 41.95 14.13 -8.22
N PHE A 62 43.06 14.60 -7.70
CA PHE A 62 43.36 16.01 -7.57
C PHE A 62 44.21 16.48 -8.75
N VAL A 63 43.72 17.48 -9.47
CA VAL A 63 44.39 18.08 -10.62
C VAL A 63 45.12 19.35 -10.18
N THR A 64 46.44 19.34 -10.31
CA THR A 64 47.29 20.51 -10.11
C THR A 64 47.55 21.16 -11.47
N PHE A 65 47.05 22.37 -11.66
CA PHE A 65 47.23 23.13 -12.89
C PHE A 65 48.53 23.93 -12.85
N ASP A 66 49.23 23.98 -13.98
CA ASP A 66 50.35 24.91 -14.14
C ASP A 66 49.80 26.31 -14.43
N TYR A 67 49.85 27.19 -13.43
CA TYR A 67 49.36 28.57 -13.55
C TYR A 67 50.34 29.50 -14.27
N ASP A 68 51.61 29.12 -14.39
CA ASP A 68 52.63 29.91 -15.10
C ASP A 68 52.44 29.74 -16.61
N GLU A 69 52.16 28.52 -17.06
CA GLU A 69 51.86 28.21 -18.46
C GLU A 69 50.38 28.42 -18.82
N PHE A 70 49.45 28.28 -17.86
CA PHE A 70 48.01 28.36 -18.11
C PHE A 70 47.23 29.17 -17.06
N PRO A 71 47.35 30.52 -17.03
CA PRO A 71 46.84 31.38 -15.95
C PRO A 71 45.31 31.37 -15.73
N ASN A 72 44.53 31.15 -16.80
CA ASN A 72 43.06 31.03 -16.75
C ASN A 72 42.59 29.59 -16.99
N GLY A 73 43.50 28.63 -16.85
CA GLY A 73 43.28 27.25 -17.24
C GLY A 73 42.13 26.50 -16.58
N PRO A 74 41.99 26.60 -15.25
CA PRO A 74 40.85 26.09 -14.50
C PRO A 74 39.47 26.29 -15.13
N ASP A 75 39.24 27.46 -15.76
CA ASP A 75 37.93 27.84 -16.28
C ASP A 75 37.52 27.04 -17.53
N TYR A 76 38.47 26.36 -18.19
CA TYR A 76 38.24 25.54 -19.39
C TYR A 76 37.91 24.07 -19.09
N PHE A 77 38.25 23.61 -17.88
CA PHE A 77 38.11 22.23 -17.46
C PHE A 77 36.84 22.03 -16.61
N ASN A 78 35.70 21.95 -17.27
CA ASN A 78 34.43 21.62 -16.63
C ASN A 78 34.15 20.10 -16.68
N ALA A 79 33.10 19.66 -15.97
CA ALA A 79 32.75 18.24 -15.86
C ALA A 79 32.52 17.55 -17.22
N TYR A 80 31.95 18.29 -18.19
CA TYR A 80 31.71 17.76 -19.53
C TYR A 80 33.01 17.55 -20.31
N THR A 81 33.97 18.48 -20.18
CA THR A 81 35.30 18.34 -20.80
C THR A 81 36.03 17.12 -20.24
N TRP A 82 36.01 16.94 -18.91
CA TRP A 82 36.67 15.81 -18.27
C TRP A 82 36.04 14.45 -18.59
N ASP A 83 34.70 14.35 -18.64
CA ASP A 83 34.03 13.11 -19.05
C ASP A 83 34.45 12.69 -20.48
N GLY A 84 34.61 13.67 -21.37
CA GLY A 84 35.16 13.45 -22.71
C GLY A 84 36.62 12.99 -22.69
N ILE A 85 37.49 13.69 -21.94
CA ILE A 85 38.93 13.38 -21.86
C ILE A 85 39.17 11.98 -21.29
N LEU A 86 38.43 11.58 -20.26
CA LEU A 86 38.56 10.25 -19.63
C LEU A 86 38.26 9.11 -20.59
N ARG A 87 37.44 9.37 -21.62
CA ARG A 87 37.03 8.40 -22.65
C ARG A 87 37.78 8.59 -23.97
N ASP A 88 38.70 9.54 -24.06
CA ASP A 88 39.46 9.81 -25.28
C ASP A 88 40.72 8.94 -25.36
N ASN A 89 41.22 8.77 -26.58
CA ASN A 89 42.35 7.89 -26.91
C ASN A 89 43.59 8.10 -26.02
N PRO A 90 44.03 9.33 -25.69
CA PRO A 90 45.26 9.51 -24.91
C PRO A 90 45.20 8.85 -23.51
N VAL A 91 44.04 8.89 -22.85
CA VAL A 91 43.85 8.28 -21.52
C VAL A 91 43.52 6.79 -21.65
N VAL A 92 42.60 6.45 -22.58
CA VAL A 92 42.16 5.07 -22.76
C VAL A 92 43.28 4.18 -23.28
N ASP A 93 44.06 4.63 -24.27
CA ASP A 93 45.17 3.85 -24.81
C ASP A 93 46.23 3.59 -23.73
N LYS A 94 46.47 4.57 -22.84
CA LYS A 94 47.39 4.39 -21.71
C LYS A 94 46.86 3.43 -20.66
N ALA A 95 45.55 3.45 -20.39
CA ALA A 95 44.91 2.47 -19.52
C ALA A 95 45.01 1.05 -20.12
N LEU A 96 44.83 0.89 -21.44
CA LEU A 96 44.96 -0.39 -22.14
C LEU A 96 46.39 -0.92 -22.19
N GLU A 97 47.42 -0.06 -22.16
CA GLU A 97 48.82 -0.49 -21.99
C GLU A 97 49.04 -1.17 -20.64
N VAL A 98 48.35 -0.70 -19.59
CA VAL A 98 48.46 -1.23 -18.22
C VAL A 98 47.59 -2.47 -18.04
N ALA A 99 46.42 -2.50 -18.67
CA ALA A 99 45.47 -3.61 -18.64
C ALA A 99 45.18 -4.14 -20.06
N PRO A 100 46.10 -4.92 -20.66
CA PRO A 100 46.01 -5.37 -22.05
C PRO A 100 44.90 -6.38 -22.32
N ASP A 101 44.31 -6.95 -21.27
CA ASP A 101 43.19 -7.88 -21.28
C ASP A 101 41.82 -7.18 -21.28
N VAL A 102 41.79 -5.86 -21.08
CA VAL A 102 40.59 -5.02 -21.16
C VAL A 102 40.42 -4.54 -22.60
N THR A 103 39.19 -4.48 -23.12
CA THR A 103 38.95 -3.88 -24.43
C THR A 103 38.63 -2.39 -24.30
N LYS A 104 38.91 -1.63 -25.36
CA LYS A 104 38.54 -0.22 -25.43
C LYS A 104 37.05 0.02 -25.17
N GLN A 105 36.19 -0.87 -25.68
CA GLN A 105 34.74 -0.74 -25.50
C GLN A 105 34.35 -0.90 -24.03
N ASP A 106 34.98 -1.83 -23.31
CA ASP A 106 34.75 -2.03 -21.87
C ASP A 106 35.05 -0.75 -21.07
N VAL A 107 36.11 -0.03 -21.44
CA VAL A 107 36.48 1.25 -20.80
C VAL A 107 35.44 2.34 -21.09
N LEU A 108 35.03 2.47 -22.36
CA LEU A 108 34.05 3.50 -22.76
C LEU A 108 32.68 3.32 -22.10
N ASP A 109 32.26 2.06 -21.93
CA ASP A 109 30.98 1.74 -21.33
C ASP A 109 31.00 1.83 -19.79
N ALA A 110 32.17 1.61 -19.17
CA ALA A 110 32.30 1.53 -17.71
C ALA A 110 32.69 2.85 -17.03
N VAL A 111 33.50 3.70 -17.66
CA VAL A 111 34.13 4.86 -17.02
C VAL A 111 33.29 6.12 -17.22
N THR A 112 33.03 6.89 -16.16
CA THR A 112 32.36 8.21 -16.21
C THR A 112 33.12 9.20 -15.33
N GLY A 113 33.19 10.47 -15.76
CA GLY A 113 33.79 11.55 -14.98
C GLY A 113 32.75 12.47 -14.34
N GLU A 114 32.96 12.81 -13.07
CA GLU A 114 32.19 13.83 -12.35
C GLU A 114 33.13 14.85 -11.68
N ILE A 115 32.70 16.12 -11.58
CA ILE A 115 33.39 17.13 -10.76
C ILE A 115 32.50 17.50 -9.59
N LEU A 116 33.00 17.33 -8.37
CA LEU A 116 32.25 17.62 -7.15
C LEU A 116 32.57 19.04 -6.63
N GLY A 117 31.95 20.04 -7.25
CA GLY A 117 31.91 21.43 -6.77
C GLY A 117 33.22 22.24 -6.85
N ASP A 118 34.38 21.61 -6.70
CA ASP A 118 35.72 22.16 -6.94
C ASP A 118 36.28 21.55 -8.23
N TYR A 119 36.63 22.38 -9.22
CA TYR A 119 37.14 21.96 -10.53
C TYR A 119 38.46 21.19 -10.48
N ARG A 120 39.16 21.23 -9.34
CA ARG A 120 40.42 20.49 -9.11
C ARG A 120 40.19 19.06 -8.66
N VAL A 121 38.97 18.70 -8.26
CA VAL A 121 38.64 17.35 -7.80
C VAL A 121 37.84 16.66 -8.89
N LEU A 122 38.53 15.76 -9.60
CA LEU A 122 37.95 14.89 -10.61
C LEU A 122 37.60 13.54 -9.97
N THR A 123 36.32 13.23 -9.91
CA THR A 123 35.82 11.94 -9.46
C THR A 123 35.63 11.02 -10.67
N VAL A 124 36.41 9.94 -10.72
CA VAL A 124 36.28 8.89 -11.75
C VAL A 124 35.45 7.76 -11.18
N ILE A 125 34.35 7.45 -11.86
CA ILE A 125 33.43 6.38 -11.49
C ILE A 125 33.57 5.27 -12.52
N VAL A 126 33.89 4.06 -12.07
CA VAL A 126 33.89 2.86 -12.93
C VAL A 126 32.76 1.95 -12.48
N THR A 127 31.87 1.61 -13.42
CA THR A 127 30.73 0.71 -13.18
C THR A 127 30.73 -0.47 -14.15
N GLY A 128 30.40 -1.66 -13.66
CA GLY A 128 30.31 -2.85 -14.50
C GLY A 128 29.77 -4.06 -13.75
N THR A 129 29.45 -5.12 -14.47
CA THR A 129 28.88 -6.35 -13.89
C THR A 129 29.93 -7.36 -13.44
N ASP A 130 31.18 -7.20 -13.90
CA ASP A 130 32.33 -8.01 -13.48
C ASP A 130 33.21 -7.21 -12.50
N LYS A 131 33.29 -7.68 -11.26
CA LYS A 131 34.10 -7.07 -10.20
C LYS A 131 35.59 -7.01 -10.55
N GLU A 132 36.13 -8.04 -11.19
CA GLU A 132 37.54 -8.07 -11.56
C GLU A 132 37.83 -7.06 -12.69
N LEU A 133 36.93 -6.96 -13.66
CA LEU A 133 37.05 -5.99 -14.75
C LEU A 133 36.97 -4.54 -14.24
N VAL A 134 35.99 -4.25 -13.37
CA VAL A 134 35.86 -2.92 -12.73
C VAL A 134 37.13 -2.56 -11.96
N LYS A 135 37.70 -3.52 -11.21
CA LYS A 135 38.96 -3.30 -10.49
C LYS A 135 40.11 -2.99 -11.45
N LYS A 136 40.28 -3.81 -12.49
CA LYS A 136 41.39 -3.63 -13.46
C LYS A 136 41.32 -2.29 -14.16
N ILE A 137 40.13 -1.86 -14.58
CA ILE A 137 39.93 -0.55 -15.20
C ILE A 137 40.27 0.56 -14.20
N SER A 138 39.78 0.48 -12.96
CA SER A 138 40.11 1.43 -11.90
C SER A 138 41.62 1.54 -11.64
N ASP A 139 42.30 0.40 -11.47
CA ASP A 139 43.74 0.31 -11.21
C ASP A 139 44.54 0.85 -12.42
N ALA A 140 44.08 0.63 -13.65
CA ALA A 140 44.69 1.17 -14.85
C ALA A 140 44.62 2.71 -14.91
N TYR A 141 43.49 3.30 -14.50
CA TYR A 141 43.33 4.76 -14.47
C TYR A 141 44.23 5.45 -13.45
N MET A 142 44.60 4.77 -12.37
CA MET A 142 45.59 5.29 -11.41
C MET A 142 46.97 5.52 -12.02
N THR A 143 47.30 4.81 -13.11
CA THR A 143 48.56 4.97 -13.84
C THR A 143 48.37 5.83 -15.09
N ALA A 144 47.23 5.69 -15.77
CA ALA A 144 46.95 6.41 -17.02
C ALA A 144 46.78 7.92 -16.80
N LEU A 145 46.12 8.34 -15.71
CA LEU A 145 45.87 9.76 -15.45
C LEU A 145 47.13 10.57 -15.10
N PRO A 146 48.02 10.11 -14.21
CA PRO A 146 49.30 10.78 -14.01
C PRO A 146 50.14 10.87 -15.29
N ALA A 147 50.20 9.79 -16.08
CA ALA A 147 50.93 9.78 -17.35
C ALA A 147 50.30 10.70 -18.42
N PHE A 148 48.98 10.91 -18.36
CA PHE A 148 48.30 11.88 -19.20
C PHE A 148 48.62 13.32 -18.79
N ALA A 149 48.76 13.60 -17.49
CA ALA A 149 49.21 14.91 -16.99
C ALA A 149 50.56 15.29 -17.60
N ASP A 150 51.54 14.37 -17.62
CA ASP A 150 52.86 14.58 -18.22
C ASP A 150 52.82 14.94 -19.71
N SER A 151 51.71 14.63 -20.40
CA SER A 151 51.54 14.92 -21.82
C SER A 151 50.94 16.30 -22.10
N LEU A 152 50.49 17.02 -21.07
CA LEU A 152 49.84 18.32 -21.17
C LEU A 152 50.62 19.39 -20.41
N GLU A 153 51.14 20.36 -21.14
CA GLU A 153 51.79 21.57 -20.60
C GLU A 153 50.90 22.34 -19.59
N GLN A 154 49.57 22.20 -19.68
CA GLN A 154 48.63 22.90 -18.79
C GLN A 154 48.44 22.26 -17.40
N ILE A 155 48.92 21.03 -17.19
CA ILE A 155 48.68 20.26 -15.97
C ILE A 155 50.03 19.85 -15.37
N GLU A 156 50.29 20.30 -14.14
CA GLU A 156 51.52 19.96 -13.42
C GLU A 156 51.48 18.51 -12.91
N ALA A 157 50.33 18.07 -12.37
CA ALA A 157 50.17 16.72 -11.85
C ALA A 157 48.69 16.32 -11.72
N ILE A 158 48.43 15.02 -11.79
CA ILE A 158 47.15 14.42 -11.38
C ILE A 158 47.44 13.34 -10.35
N ASP A 159 47.02 13.55 -9.10
CA ASP A 159 47.26 12.65 -7.98
C ASP A 159 45.98 11.93 -7.56
N CYS A 160 46.04 10.60 -7.41
CA CYS A 160 44.94 9.86 -6.81
C CYS A 160 44.90 10.12 -5.30
N TRP A 161 43.82 10.73 -4.81
CA TRP A 161 43.61 11.01 -3.39
C TRP A 161 42.83 9.91 -2.68
N THR A 162 41.95 9.21 -3.41
CA THR A 162 41.11 8.16 -2.85
C THR A 162 41.19 6.91 -3.70
N ASP A 163 41.67 5.82 -3.09
CA ASP A 163 41.53 4.45 -3.57
C ASP A 163 40.35 3.80 -2.82
N ALA A 164 39.15 3.96 -3.37
CA ALA A 164 37.95 3.44 -2.73
C ALA A 164 37.81 1.94 -2.94
N GLU A 165 37.26 1.23 -1.95
CA GLU A 165 36.87 -0.16 -2.14
C GLU A 165 35.68 -0.27 -3.10
N ILE A 166 35.64 -1.38 -3.85
CA ILE A 166 34.52 -1.67 -4.76
C ILE A 166 33.26 -1.93 -3.95
N GLU A 167 32.23 -1.13 -4.18
CA GLU A 167 30.90 -1.28 -3.61
C GLU A 167 29.97 -2.03 -4.59
N ILE A 168 29.00 -2.76 -4.02
CA ILE A 168 27.87 -3.26 -4.79
C ILE A 168 26.92 -2.10 -4.99
N TYR A 169 26.82 -1.64 -6.23
CA TYR A 169 25.90 -0.59 -6.61
C TYR A 169 24.58 -1.21 -7.02
N ASP A 170 23.64 -1.25 -6.07
CA ASP A 170 22.29 -1.67 -6.37
C ASP A 170 21.53 -0.48 -6.98
N GLU A 171 21.12 -0.62 -8.24
CA GLU A 171 20.43 0.42 -8.99
C GLU A 171 19.00 0.54 -8.44
N TYR A 172 18.82 1.30 -7.35
CA TYR A 172 17.54 1.66 -6.74
C TYR A 172 16.49 0.52 -6.80
N THR A 173 16.67 -0.53 -5.99
CA THR A 173 15.68 -1.61 -5.88
C THR A 173 14.30 -1.04 -5.64
N ARG A 174 13.37 -1.27 -6.57
CA ARG A 174 11.97 -0.80 -6.46
C ARG A 174 11.14 -1.74 -5.58
N GLU A 175 11.76 -2.60 -4.78
CA GLU A 175 11.11 -3.56 -3.88
C GLU A 175 10.12 -2.88 -2.91
N PRO A 176 10.48 -1.77 -2.22
CA PRO A 176 9.53 -1.11 -1.32
C PRO A 176 8.33 -0.53 -2.07
N ASN A 177 8.58 -0.01 -3.29
CA ASN A 177 7.53 0.55 -4.14
C ASN A 177 6.59 -0.54 -4.67
N ALA A 178 7.14 -1.70 -5.04
CA ALA A 178 6.37 -2.85 -5.49
C ALA A 178 5.52 -3.44 -4.37
N ALA A 179 6.08 -3.59 -3.17
CA ALA A 179 5.34 -4.01 -1.98
C ALA A 179 4.24 -3.01 -1.62
N PHE A 180 4.53 -1.71 -1.66
CA PHE A 180 3.54 -0.66 -1.42
C PHE A 180 2.40 -0.70 -2.45
N LEU A 181 2.71 -0.80 -3.74
CA LEU A 181 1.72 -0.87 -4.80
C LEU A 181 0.84 -2.13 -4.65
N GLY A 182 1.45 -3.29 -4.37
CA GLY A 182 0.73 -4.53 -4.09
C GLY A 182 -0.21 -4.39 -2.88
N GLY A 183 0.27 -3.75 -1.80
CA GLY A 183 -0.53 -3.46 -0.61
C GLY A 183 -1.70 -2.53 -0.92
N LEU A 184 -1.47 -1.46 -1.68
CA LEU A 184 -2.50 -0.51 -2.11
C LEU A 184 -3.60 -1.20 -2.92
N ILE A 185 -3.22 -2.07 -3.86
CA ILE A 185 -4.18 -2.86 -4.64
C ILE A 185 -4.98 -3.79 -3.72
N GLY A 186 -4.32 -4.51 -2.81
CA GLY A 186 -4.99 -5.38 -1.84
C GLY A 186 -5.98 -4.63 -0.94
N LEU A 187 -5.62 -3.42 -0.52
CA LEU A 187 -6.49 -2.52 0.25
C LEU A 187 -7.73 -2.10 -0.56
N LEU A 188 -7.54 -1.64 -1.80
CA LEU A 188 -8.66 -1.19 -2.63
C LEU A 188 -9.61 -2.33 -2.96
N VAL A 189 -9.08 -3.50 -3.33
CA VAL A 189 -9.89 -4.69 -3.64
C VAL A 189 -10.67 -5.17 -2.42
N SER A 190 -10.06 -5.17 -1.23
CA SER A 190 -10.75 -5.61 -0.02
C SER A 190 -11.80 -4.63 0.47
N ILE A 191 -11.56 -3.31 0.39
CA ILE A 191 -12.59 -2.30 0.65
C ILE A 191 -13.77 -2.50 -0.31
N PHE A 192 -13.50 -2.67 -1.59
CA PHE A 192 -14.53 -2.91 -2.59
C PHE A 192 -15.32 -4.20 -2.31
N ALA A 193 -14.65 -5.29 -1.95
CA ALA A 193 -15.30 -6.55 -1.57
C ALA A 193 -16.19 -6.40 -0.32
N VAL A 194 -15.75 -5.65 0.70
CA VAL A 194 -16.56 -5.37 1.90
C VAL A 194 -17.79 -4.53 1.55
N LEU A 195 -17.65 -3.54 0.66
CA LEU A 195 -18.77 -2.73 0.18
C LEU A 195 -19.78 -3.57 -0.61
N LEU A 196 -19.31 -4.41 -1.55
CA LEU A 196 -20.18 -5.33 -2.29
C LEU A 196 -20.91 -6.27 -1.35
N TYR A 197 -20.22 -6.86 -0.38
CA TYR A 197 -20.88 -7.69 0.61
C TYR A 197 -21.96 -6.90 1.36
N GLY A 198 -21.67 -5.67 1.79
CA GLY A 198 -22.65 -4.82 2.48
C GLY A 198 -23.90 -4.52 1.65
N ILE A 199 -23.79 -4.44 0.31
CA ILE A 199 -24.92 -4.27 -0.61
C ILE A 199 -25.80 -5.53 -0.66
N PHE A 200 -25.19 -6.72 -0.67
CA PHE A 200 -25.91 -8.00 -0.68
C PHE A 200 -26.36 -8.48 0.71
N ASP A 201 -26.03 -7.73 1.77
CA ASP A 201 -26.35 -8.10 3.14
C ASP A 201 -27.76 -7.66 3.54
N ASP A 202 -28.70 -8.61 3.55
CA ASP A 202 -30.11 -8.43 3.94
C ASP A 202 -30.34 -8.40 5.47
N GLY A 203 -29.27 -8.30 6.27
CA GLY A 203 -29.36 -8.14 7.72
C GLY A 203 -30.04 -6.84 8.12
N ILE A 204 -30.83 -6.87 9.20
CA ILE A 204 -31.43 -5.69 9.82
C ILE A 204 -30.43 -5.15 10.86
N TYR A 205 -29.96 -3.92 10.69
CA TYR A 205 -28.89 -3.32 11.51
C TYR A 205 -29.30 -2.07 12.27
N SER A 206 -30.38 -1.40 11.86
CA SER A 206 -30.85 -0.16 12.45
C SER A 206 -32.37 -0.13 12.59
N GLU A 207 -32.88 0.76 13.45
CA GLU A 207 -34.30 1.10 13.56
C GLU A 207 -34.91 1.42 12.19
N ARG A 208 -34.17 2.15 11.36
CA ARG A 208 -34.61 2.54 10.02
C ARG A 208 -34.86 1.31 9.13
N ASP A 209 -33.96 0.34 9.16
CA ASP A 209 -34.14 -0.93 8.42
C ASP A 209 -35.42 -1.65 8.89
N TRP A 210 -35.71 -1.64 10.20
CA TRP A 210 -36.93 -2.22 10.74
C TRP A 210 -38.19 -1.46 10.32
N ALA A 211 -38.23 -0.15 10.54
CA ALA A 211 -39.39 0.70 10.25
C ALA A 211 -39.77 0.70 8.77
N MET A 212 -38.79 0.52 7.87
CA MET A 212 -39.04 0.39 6.43
C MET A 212 -39.72 -0.95 6.05
N ASN A 213 -39.37 -2.04 6.74
CA ASN A 213 -39.92 -3.37 6.47
C ASN A 213 -41.25 -3.59 7.23
N TYR A 214 -41.39 -3.04 8.44
CA TYR A 214 -42.52 -3.23 9.33
C TYR A 214 -43.00 -1.89 9.93
N PRO A 215 -43.64 -1.02 9.14
CA PRO A 215 -44.07 0.30 9.61
C PRO A 215 -45.12 0.26 10.73
N ASP A 216 -45.88 -0.84 10.84
CA ASP A 216 -46.93 -1.02 11.85
C ASP A 216 -46.40 -1.45 13.23
N ILE A 217 -45.13 -1.86 13.32
CA ILE A 217 -44.55 -2.41 14.56
C ILE A 217 -43.52 -1.40 15.09
N PRO A 218 -43.78 -0.74 16.23
CA PRO A 218 -42.89 0.30 16.72
C PRO A 218 -41.56 -0.27 17.21
N TYR A 219 -40.48 0.46 16.93
CA TYR A 219 -39.15 0.16 17.47
C TYR A 219 -39.04 0.74 18.87
N LEU A 220 -38.86 -0.12 19.87
CA LEU A 220 -38.79 0.29 21.27
C LEU A 220 -37.41 0.83 21.62
N GLY A 221 -36.35 0.42 20.94
CA GLY A 221 -34.97 0.81 21.28
C GLY A 221 -34.12 -0.38 21.72
N LYS A 222 -32.87 -0.10 22.08
CA LYS A 222 -31.96 -1.10 22.62
C LYS A 222 -32.27 -1.38 24.09
N ARG A 223 -32.29 -2.65 24.49
CA ARG A 223 -32.55 -3.09 25.87
C ARG A 223 -31.73 -2.28 26.89
N ASP A 224 -32.38 -1.93 27.99
CA ASP A 224 -31.82 -1.17 29.12
C ASP A 224 -31.37 0.27 28.84
N THR A 225 -31.72 0.84 27.68
CA THR A 225 -31.45 2.24 27.34
C THR A 225 -32.60 3.16 27.80
N ASP A 226 -32.31 4.44 28.06
CA ASP A 226 -33.32 5.44 28.41
C ASP A 226 -34.40 5.58 27.33
N GLU A 227 -34.01 5.47 26.06
CA GLU A 227 -34.92 5.42 24.90
C GLU A 227 -35.90 4.25 24.99
N TYR A 228 -35.41 3.05 25.33
CA TYR A 228 -36.27 1.88 25.54
C TYR A 228 -37.24 2.07 26.69
N ARG A 229 -36.78 2.62 27.82
CA ARG A 229 -37.64 2.87 28.98
C ARG A 229 -38.72 3.90 28.66
N ALA A 230 -38.35 4.98 27.98
CA ALA A 230 -39.29 6.01 27.54
C ALA A 230 -40.33 5.40 26.57
N ASN A 231 -39.89 4.79 25.46
CA ASN A 231 -40.78 4.22 24.45
C ASN A 231 -41.68 3.12 25.03
N ARG A 232 -41.14 2.24 25.88
CA ARG A 232 -41.94 1.22 26.58
C ARG A 232 -43.01 1.87 27.46
N SER A 233 -42.70 2.93 28.20
CA SER A 233 -43.67 3.60 29.06
C SER A 233 -44.76 4.37 28.29
N HIS A 234 -44.44 4.87 27.10
CA HIS A 234 -45.38 5.60 26.24
C HIS A 234 -46.26 4.69 25.39
N LEU A 235 -45.71 3.58 24.90
CA LEU A 235 -46.36 2.71 23.91
C LEU A 235 -47.00 1.47 24.54
N LEU A 236 -46.51 1.04 25.70
CA LEU A 236 -46.95 -0.18 26.37
C LEU A 236 -47.53 0.12 27.75
N ARG A 237 -48.53 -0.65 28.16
CA ARG A 237 -49.07 -0.61 29.53
C ARG A 237 -47.98 -0.98 30.54
N TYR A 238 -47.90 -0.22 31.62
CA TYR A 238 -46.86 -0.37 32.65
C TYR A 238 -46.85 -1.76 33.32
N ASP A 239 -48.03 -2.33 33.54
CA ASP A 239 -48.29 -3.61 34.20
C ASP A 239 -48.57 -4.78 33.22
N GLY A 240 -48.41 -4.56 31.92
CA GLY A 240 -48.70 -5.57 30.91
C GLY A 240 -47.74 -6.76 30.97
N ASN A 241 -48.30 -7.97 30.80
CA ASN A 241 -47.55 -9.21 30.62
C ASN A 241 -47.12 -9.34 29.16
N TYR A 242 -45.89 -8.94 28.85
CA TYR A 242 -45.31 -9.04 27.51
C TYR A 242 -44.33 -10.20 27.39
N ILE A 243 -44.40 -10.94 26.30
CA ILE A 243 -43.48 -12.04 26.01
C ILE A 243 -42.38 -11.53 25.06
N GLU A 244 -41.13 -11.68 25.47
CA GLU A 244 -39.97 -11.42 24.61
C GLU A 244 -39.71 -12.64 23.73
N LEU A 245 -39.72 -12.47 22.40
CA LEU A 245 -39.49 -13.54 21.43
C LEU A 245 -38.29 -13.23 20.55
N SER A 246 -37.26 -14.07 20.63
CA SER A 246 -36.18 -14.09 19.65
C SER A 246 -36.57 -14.96 18.45
N SER A 247 -36.16 -14.56 17.25
CA SER A 247 -36.32 -15.33 16.01
C SER A 247 -35.91 -16.81 16.13
N ASP A 248 -34.78 -17.08 16.79
CA ASP A 248 -34.26 -18.43 17.02
C ASP A 248 -35.09 -19.28 17.99
N GLN A 249 -35.88 -18.64 18.84
CA GLN A 249 -36.67 -19.30 19.89
C GLN A 249 -38.09 -19.62 19.45
N MET A 250 -38.51 -19.10 18.29
CA MET A 250 -39.85 -19.34 17.75
C MET A 250 -40.04 -20.83 17.43
N ARG A 251 -40.91 -21.49 18.18
CA ARG A 251 -41.38 -22.84 17.84
C ARG A 251 -42.75 -22.73 17.18
N TYR A 252 -42.97 -23.53 16.15
CA TYR A 252 -44.23 -23.60 15.43
C TYR A 252 -45.18 -24.56 16.15
N ASP A 253 -45.49 -24.26 17.41
CA ASP A 253 -46.34 -25.08 18.29
C ASP A 253 -47.59 -24.30 18.71
N LEU A 254 -48.73 -24.99 18.74
CA LEU A 254 -50.03 -24.39 19.06
C LEU A 254 -50.08 -23.92 20.52
N ASP A 255 -49.49 -24.67 21.44
CA ASP A 255 -49.45 -24.32 22.86
C ASP A 255 -48.66 -23.02 23.10
N GLU A 256 -47.62 -22.78 22.30
CA GLU A 256 -46.83 -21.55 22.39
C GLU A 256 -47.62 -20.35 21.84
N PHE A 257 -48.35 -20.52 20.74
CA PHE A 257 -49.23 -19.47 20.22
C PHE A 257 -50.38 -19.15 21.18
N ASP A 258 -50.94 -20.14 21.88
CA ASP A 258 -51.98 -19.93 22.89
C ASP A 258 -51.48 -19.10 24.06
N ARG A 259 -50.27 -19.38 24.53
CA ARG A 259 -49.60 -18.56 25.56
C ARG A 259 -49.35 -17.13 25.08
N MET A 260 -48.95 -16.96 23.82
CA MET A 260 -48.73 -15.63 23.23
C MET A 260 -50.02 -14.84 23.05
N ARG A 261 -51.14 -15.50 22.75
CA ARG A 261 -52.47 -14.87 22.65
C ARG A 261 -53.05 -14.48 24.01
N ALA A 262 -52.70 -15.21 25.07
CA ALA A 262 -53.13 -14.91 26.43
C ALA A 262 -52.35 -13.75 27.08
N ALA A 263 -51.20 -13.36 26.51
CA ALA A 263 -50.39 -12.23 26.94
C ALA A 263 -50.92 -10.90 26.38
N ASP A 264 -50.50 -9.77 26.97
CA ASP A 264 -50.87 -8.43 26.49
C ASP A 264 -50.20 -8.09 25.15
N GLY A 265 -49.12 -8.81 24.80
CA GLY A 265 -48.49 -8.77 23.50
C GLY A 265 -47.11 -9.41 23.46
N VAL A 266 -46.56 -9.52 22.26
CA VAL A 266 -45.21 -10.04 22.01
C VAL A 266 -44.27 -8.91 21.58
N ILE A 267 -43.09 -8.85 22.20
CA ILE A 267 -41.98 -7.98 21.83
C ILE A 267 -40.92 -8.82 21.13
N ILE A 268 -40.61 -8.49 19.88
CA ILE A 268 -39.58 -9.21 19.12
C ILE A 268 -38.20 -8.72 19.55
N LEU A 269 -37.30 -9.64 19.90
CA LEU A 269 -35.89 -9.34 20.15
C LEU A 269 -35.10 -9.47 18.84
N LEU A 270 -34.63 -8.34 18.32
CA LEU A 270 -33.87 -8.22 17.10
C LEU A 270 -32.36 -8.27 17.38
N ARG A 271 -31.70 -9.26 16.80
CA ARG A 271 -30.24 -9.42 16.88
C ARG A 271 -29.61 -8.75 15.66
N ALA A 272 -29.12 -7.53 15.87
CA ALA A 272 -28.52 -6.70 14.82
C ALA A 272 -27.50 -7.48 13.96
N GLY A 273 -27.83 -7.61 12.67
CA GLY A 273 -27.02 -8.31 11.67
C GLY A 273 -26.99 -9.83 11.72
N LYS A 274 -27.79 -10.48 12.58
CA LYS A 274 -28.07 -11.92 12.52
C LYS A 274 -29.48 -12.20 11.98
N ASP A 275 -30.42 -11.32 12.34
CA ASP A 275 -31.79 -11.36 11.83
C ASP A 275 -31.85 -10.66 10.47
N THR A 276 -32.29 -11.42 9.47
CA THR A 276 -32.47 -10.95 8.09
C THR A 276 -33.92 -10.60 7.83
N ALA A 277 -34.17 -9.75 6.83
CA ALA A 277 -35.52 -9.39 6.42
C ALA A 277 -36.40 -10.62 6.15
N ASP A 278 -35.92 -11.60 5.36
CA ASP A 278 -36.67 -12.84 5.06
C ASP A 278 -37.02 -13.66 6.32
N LYS A 279 -36.10 -13.74 7.29
CA LYS A 279 -36.39 -14.44 8.55
C LYS A 279 -37.45 -13.70 9.36
N MET A 280 -37.33 -12.38 9.47
CA MET A 280 -38.28 -11.58 10.23
C MET A 280 -39.64 -11.55 9.54
N ASP A 281 -39.69 -11.58 8.20
CA ASP A 281 -40.92 -11.66 7.43
C ASP A 281 -41.69 -12.93 7.78
N LYS A 282 -41.00 -14.07 7.86
CA LYS A 282 -41.60 -15.35 8.28
C LYS A 282 -42.13 -15.31 9.71
N VAL A 283 -41.37 -14.73 10.64
CA VAL A 283 -41.77 -14.59 12.05
C VAL A 283 -43.01 -13.70 12.15
N VAL A 284 -42.96 -12.49 11.61
CA VAL A 284 -44.05 -11.51 11.66
C VAL A 284 -45.29 -12.03 10.95
N TYR A 285 -45.14 -12.64 9.75
CA TYR A 285 -46.25 -13.23 9.01
C TYR A 285 -46.92 -14.35 9.82
N THR A 286 -46.15 -15.24 10.44
CA THR A 286 -46.69 -16.34 11.23
C THR A 286 -47.44 -15.84 12.46
N LEU A 287 -46.87 -14.88 13.20
CA LEU A 287 -47.53 -14.28 14.37
C LEU A 287 -48.85 -13.59 13.98
N LYS A 288 -48.84 -12.79 12.89
CA LYS A 288 -50.06 -12.16 12.37
C LYS A 288 -51.10 -13.19 11.94
N LYS A 289 -50.70 -14.27 11.26
CA LYS A 289 -51.59 -15.36 10.82
C LYS A 289 -52.24 -16.10 11.99
N GLN A 290 -51.53 -16.23 13.11
CA GLN A 290 -52.04 -16.85 14.33
C GLN A 290 -52.79 -15.87 15.26
N ASN A 291 -53.07 -14.65 14.80
CA ASN A 291 -53.72 -13.59 15.59
C ASN A 291 -52.98 -13.26 16.90
N VAL A 292 -51.64 -13.34 16.90
CA VAL A 292 -50.81 -12.88 18.02
C VAL A 292 -50.57 -11.38 17.89
N ASN A 293 -50.80 -10.64 18.97
CA ASN A 293 -50.57 -9.19 19.01
C ASN A 293 -49.08 -8.88 19.16
N VAL A 294 -48.44 -8.32 18.12
CA VAL A 294 -47.04 -7.88 18.16
C VAL A 294 -47.01 -6.39 18.48
N VAL A 295 -46.48 -6.04 19.65
CA VAL A 295 -46.59 -4.69 20.22
C VAL A 295 -45.33 -3.84 20.03
N GLY A 296 -44.21 -4.46 19.64
CA GLY A 296 -42.99 -3.74 19.34
C GLY A 296 -41.80 -4.65 19.06
N VAL A 297 -40.68 -4.06 18.70
CA VAL A 297 -39.38 -4.73 18.54
C VAL A 297 -38.33 -4.04 19.42
N MET A 298 -37.34 -4.77 19.90
CA MET A 298 -36.20 -4.20 20.63
C MET A 298 -34.88 -4.85 20.20
N GLU A 299 -33.76 -4.13 20.34
CA GLU A 299 -32.39 -4.60 20.03
C GLU A 299 -31.62 -5.05 21.29
#